data_AF-A0A8K0UAZ0-F1
#
_entry.id   AF-A0A8K0UAZ0-F1
#
_cell.length_a   1.000
_cell.length_b   1.000
_cell.length_c   1.000
_cell.angle_alpha   90.00
_cell.angle_beta   90.00
_cell.angle_gamma   90.00
#
_symmetry.space_group_name_H-M   'P 1'
#
loop_
_entity.id
_entity.type
_entity.pdbx_description
1 polymer ?
#
loop_
_entity_poly.entity_id
_entity_poly.type
_entity_poly.pdbx_seq_one_letter_code
_entity_poly.pdbx_strand_id
1 'polypeptide(L)'
;MEIDNDDSVLDAENILPSTISNQPPSLVNTHRLRSSFVGNAAKKVEAVLYFMDTLDLNLTLFLDFLSWENHKCSINTKIWYEHTALMISDELPGILEHWYRPLCSHNSHHARAHGGSHMLELFTFKCVGDVLNTELDGLRDLCACPSDKVSEIGLTSFFVEDMLLKLSSPGFGGALKLWNMLQTISSTTEQRL
;
A
#
# COMPACT_ATOMS: atom_id res chain seq x y z
N MET A 1 -61.53 -15.39 -8.36
CA MET A 1 -61.10 -16.29 -7.28
C MET A 1 -60.52 -17.49 -8.00
N GLU A 2 -59.22 -17.68 -8.20
CA GLU A 2 -57.95 -17.17 -7.64
C GLU A 2 -56.97 -16.98 -8.84
N ILE A 3 -56.35 -15.81 -9.03
CA ILE A 3 -54.95 -15.44 -8.72
C ILE A 3 -53.89 -16.53 -9.02
N ASP A 4 -52.98 -16.13 -9.91
CA ASP A 4 -51.66 -16.64 -10.28
C ASP A 4 -50.83 -17.22 -9.12
N ASN A 5 -50.03 -18.27 -9.37
CA ASN A 5 -48.61 -18.12 -9.68
C ASN A 5 -47.89 -19.49 -9.63
N ASP A 6 -47.22 -19.77 -10.74
CA ASP A 6 -45.89 -20.38 -10.89
C ASP A 6 -45.36 -21.18 -9.69
N ASP A 7 -45.55 -22.51 -9.77
CA ASP A 7 -45.01 -23.47 -8.82
C ASP A 7 -43.55 -23.79 -9.19
N SER A 8 -42.69 -23.35 -8.30
CA SER A 8 -41.26 -23.56 -8.23
C SER A 8 -40.85 -25.02 -8.40
N VAL A 9 -40.02 -25.33 -9.40
CA VAL A 9 -38.83 -26.20 -9.25
C VAL A 9 -37.86 -25.86 -10.39
N LEU A 10 -36.87 -25.01 -10.12
CA LEU A 10 -35.65 -24.94 -10.94
C LEU A 10 -34.44 -24.98 -10.00
N ASP A 11 -33.80 -26.16 -10.04
CA ASP A 11 -32.36 -26.38 -10.05
C ASP A 11 -31.54 -25.76 -8.92
N ALA A 12 -31.43 -26.57 -7.86
CA ALA A 12 -30.28 -26.57 -6.98
C ALA A 12 -29.05 -27.15 -7.72
N GLU A 13 -28.43 -26.38 -8.62
CA GLU A 13 -27.09 -26.69 -9.11
C GLU A 13 -26.22 -25.42 -9.19
N ASN A 14 -25.00 -25.55 -8.66
CA ASN A 14 -23.82 -24.71 -8.88
C ASN A 14 -23.81 -23.28 -8.32
N ILE A 15 -23.55 -23.17 -7.02
CA ILE A 15 -22.67 -22.11 -6.50
C ILE A 15 -21.30 -22.73 -6.23
N LEU A 16 -20.52 -22.94 -7.29
CA LEU A 16 -19.06 -23.03 -7.21
C LEU A 16 -18.54 -21.59 -7.06
N PRO A 17 -17.77 -21.25 -6.00
CA PRO A 17 -17.21 -19.91 -5.88
C PRO A 17 -16.18 -19.69 -7.00
N SER A 18 -16.53 -18.83 -7.95
CA SER A 18 -15.71 -18.39 -9.07
C SER A 18 -14.51 -17.52 -8.67
N THR A 19 -14.08 -17.54 -7.40
CA THR A 19 -13.07 -16.64 -6.85
C THR A 19 -11.64 -17.16 -6.99
N ILE A 20 -11.42 -18.39 -7.45
CA ILE A 20 -10.08 -19.00 -7.46
C ILE A 20 -9.29 -18.70 -8.76
N SER A 21 -9.93 -18.25 -9.84
CA SER A 21 -9.32 -18.33 -11.18
C SER A 21 -8.37 -17.19 -11.59
N ASN A 22 -8.25 -16.09 -10.84
CA ASN A 22 -7.49 -14.91 -11.28
C ASN A 22 -6.35 -14.47 -10.35
N GLN A 23 -6.04 -15.23 -9.29
CA GLN A 23 -4.92 -14.87 -8.43
C GLN A 23 -3.57 -15.25 -9.09
N PRO A 24 -2.55 -14.38 -9.01
CA PRO A 24 -1.20 -14.71 -9.45
C PRO A 24 -0.71 -16.04 -8.85
N PRO A 25 -0.05 -16.91 -9.65
CA PRO A 25 0.41 -18.22 -9.18
C PRO A 25 1.31 -18.16 -7.93
N SER A 26 2.05 -17.07 -7.76
CA SER A 26 2.88 -16.80 -6.59
C SER A 26 2.08 -16.66 -5.30
N LEU A 27 0.93 -15.96 -5.32
CA LEU A 27 0.07 -15.80 -4.15
C LEU A 27 -0.54 -17.13 -3.71
N VAL A 28 -1.03 -17.90 -4.68
CA VAL A 28 -1.59 -19.24 -4.43
C VAL A 28 -0.53 -20.14 -3.77
N ASN A 29 0.72 -20.06 -4.23
CA ASN A 29 1.81 -20.82 -3.62
C ASN A 29 2.10 -20.39 -2.17
N THR A 30 2.18 -19.09 -1.90
CA THR A 30 2.41 -18.55 -0.55
C THR A 30 1.29 -18.95 0.41
N HIS A 31 0.02 -18.78 0.03
CA HIS A 31 -1.13 -19.19 0.85
C HIS A 31 -1.14 -20.70 1.11
N ARG A 32 -0.80 -21.51 0.10
CA ARG A 32 -0.68 -22.97 0.25
C ARG A 32 0.41 -23.34 1.24
N LEU A 33 1.59 -22.73 1.13
CA LEU A 33 2.72 -22.97 2.05
C LEU A 33 2.39 -22.52 3.47
N ARG A 34 1.68 -21.41 3.63
CA ARG A 34 1.22 -20.90 4.92
C ARG A 34 0.18 -21.82 5.57
N SER A 35 -0.78 -22.30 4.78
CA SER A 35 -1.85 -23.20 5.25
C SER A 35 -1.32 -24.59 5.58
N SER A 36 -0.30 -25.06 4.85
CA SER A 36 0.37 -26.35 5.09
C SER A 36 1.57 -26.23 6.02
N PHE A 37 1.76 -25.08 6.68
CA PHE A 37 2.91 -24.85 7.53
C PHE A 37 2.84 -25.73 8.78
N VAL A 38 3.61 -26.82 8.77
CA VAL A 38 3.78 -27.70 9.92
C VAL A 38 5.21 -27.55 10.47
N GLY A 39 5.33 -27.37 11.78
CA GLY A 39 6.60 -27.37 12.52
C GLY A 39 6.97 -26.04 13.18
N ASN A 40 8.18 -25.98 13.73
CA ASN A 40 8.69 -24.81 14.44
C ASN A 40 9.29 -23.79 13.46
N ALA A 41 8.64 -22.62 13.34
CA ALA A 41 9.10 -21.53 12.48
C ALA A 41 10.48 -21.00 12.85
N ALA A 42 10.79 -20.85 14.13
CA ALA A 42 12.08 -20.33 14.58
C ALA A 42 13.24 -21.20 14.08
N LYS A 43 13.12 -22.54 14.17
CA LYS A 43 14.17 -23.45 13.68
C LYS A 43 14.37 -23.39 12.17
N LYS A 44 13.29 -23.22 11.40
CA LYS A 44 13.39 -23.09 9.93
C LYS A 44 14.03 -21.76 9.54
N VAL A 45 13.66 -20.67 10.22
CA VAL A 45 14.27 -19.35 9.99
C VAL A 45 15.75 -19.36 10.39
N GLU A 46 16.10 -19.94 11.53
CA GLU A 46 17.49 -20.08 11.98
C GLU A 46 18.35 -20.86 10.96
N ALA A 47 17.81 -21.96 10.41
CA ALA A 47 18.51 -22.72 9.37
C ALA A 47 18.76 -21.89 8.09
N VAL A 48 17.83 -21.02 7.70
CA VAL A 48 18.00 -20.12 6.56
C VAL A 48 19.06 -19.06 6.86
N LEU A 49 19.05 -18.47 8.06
CA LEU A 49 20.05 -17.48 8.47
C LEU A 49 21.46 -18.10 8.48
N TYR A 50 21.60 -19.30 9.04
CA TYR A 50 22.87 -20.03 9.00
C TYR A 50 23.33 -20.29 7.57
N PHE A 51 22.42 -20.68 6.67
CA PHE A 51 22.76 -20.89 5.26
C PHE A 51 23.19 -19.58 4.57
N MET A 52 22.55 -18.45 4.88
CA MET A 52 22.99 -17.14 4.38
C MET A 52 24.41 -16.82 4.84
N ASP A 53 24.74 -17.10 6.11
CA ASP A 53 26.09 -16.90 6.64
C ASP A 53 27.14 -17.74 5.87
N THR A 54 26.80 -18.97 5.46
CA THR A 54 27.71 -19.80 4.63
C THR A 54 27.96 -19.25 3.23
N LEU A 55 27.11 -18.32 2.77
CA LEU A 55 27.23 -17.65 1.48
C LEU A 55 27.82 -16.23 1.60
N ASP A 56 28.33 -15.86 2.79
CA ASP A 56 28.75 -14.49 3.12
C ASP A 56 27.65 -13.45 2.86
N LEU A 57 26.39 -13.84 3.07
CA LEU A 57 25.22 -12.99 2.94
C LEU A 57 24.54 -12.84 4.30
N ASN A 58 23.99 -11.67 4.57
CA ASN A 58 23.10 -11.44 5.71
C ASN A 58 21.70 -11.05 5.22
N LEU A 59 20.72 -11.05 6.12
CA LEU A 59 19.33 -10.74 5.79
C LEU A 59 19.18 -9.36 5.10
N THR A 60 19.96 -8.35 5.53
CA THR A 60 19.91 -7.01 4.95
C THR A 60 20.37 -7.00 3.49
N LEU A 61 21.51 -7.61 3.19
CA LEU A 61 22.05 -7.71 1.83
C LEU A 61 21.16 -8.59 0.94
N PHE A 62 20.59 -9.67 1.50
CA PHE A 62 19.66 -10.52 0.78
C PHE A 62 18.41 -9.74 0.35
N LEU A 63 17.80 -8.99 1.27
CA LEU A 63 16.63 -8.16 0.95
C LEU A 63 16.99 -7.04 -0.02
N ASP A 64 18.15 -6.40 0.12
CA ASP A 64 18.62 -5.36 -0.81
C ASP A 64 18.78 -5.90 -2.25
N PHE A 65 19.46 -7.04 -2.42
CA PHE A 65 19.63 -7.67 -3.74
C PHE A 65 18.34 -8.25 -4.32
N LEU A 66 17.39 -8.66 -3.47
CA LEU A 66 16.09 -9.14 -3.90
C LEU A 66 15.16 -7.99 -4.31
N SER A 67 15.17 -6.89 -3.54
CA SER A 67 14.28 -5.73 -3.71
C SER A 67 14.77 -4.73 -4.76
N TRP A 68 16.06 -4.73 -5.11
CA TRP A 68 16.60 -3.87 -6.16
C TRP A 68 16.80 -4.61 -7.48
N GLU A 69 16.51 -3.94 -8.59
CA GLU A 69 16.80 -4.43 -9.94
C GLU A 69 18.30 -4.26 -10.24
N ASN A 70 19.17 -5.05 -9.58
CA ASN A 70 20.51 -5.23 -10.10
C ASN A 70 20.39 -6.01 -11.41
N HIS A 71 20.97 -5.53 -12.52
CA HIS A 71 20.83 -6.12 -13.85
C HIS A 71 21.15 -7.63 -13.89
N LYS A 72 21.96 -8.15 -12.95
CA LYS A 72 22.25 -9.58 -12.84
C LYS A 72 21.15 -10.38 -12.13
N CYS A 73 20.48 -9.79 -11.14
CA CYS A 73 19.38 -10.41 -10.42
C CYS A 73 18.09 -10.44 -11.25
N SER A 74 17.86 -9.42 -12.08
CA SER A 74 16.69 -9.35 -12.96
C SER A 74 16.70 -10.33 -14.13
N ILE A 75 17.89 -10.82 -14.53
CA ILE A 75 18.01 -11.89 -15.54
C ILE A 75 17.60 -13.25 -14.96
N ASN A 76 17.76 -13.46 -13.65
CA ASN A 76 17.42 -14.74 -13.04
C ASN A 76 15.90 -14.84 -12.82
N THR A 77 15.24 -15.67 -13.63
CA THR A 77 13.78 -15.86 -13.59
C THR A 77 13.27 -16.28 -12.21
N LYS A 78 14.06 -17.04 -11.43
CA LYS A 78 13.68 -17.44 -10.07
C LYS A 78 13.67 -16.23 -9.13
N ILE A 79 14.71 -15.41 -9.16
CA ILE A 79 14.80 -14.21 -8.32
C ILE A 79 13.68 -13.23 -8.68
N TRP A 80 13.45 -13.02 -9.97
CA TRP A 80 12.36 -12.16 -10.46
C TRP A 80 10.97 -12.66 -10.04
N TYR A 81 10.75 -13.98 -10.09
CA TYR A 81 9.51 -14.60 -9.60
C TYR A 81 9.30 -14.35 -8.10
N GLU A 82 10.32 -14.61 -7.26
CA GLU A 82 10.21 -14.40 -5.80
C GLU A 82 10.05 -12.91 -5.45
N HIS A 83 10.75 -12.01 -6.15
CA HIS A 83 10.57 -10.57 -6.00
C HIS A 83 9.13 -10.14 -6.33
N THR A 84 8.61 -10.58 -7.47
CA THR A 84 7.23 -10.28 -7.89
C THR A 84 6.23 -10.87 -6.90
N ALA A 85 6.47 -12.10 -6.43
CA ALA A 85 5.67 -12.76 -5.41
C ALA A 85 5.59 -11.94 -4.13
N LEU A 86 6.73 -11.42 -3.66
CA LEU A 86 6.79 -10.58 -2.47
C LEU A 86 6.02 -9.26 -2.67
N MET A 87 6.23 -8.57 -3.78
CA MET A 87 5.65 -7.24 -4.05
C MET A 87 4.13 -7.25 -4.17
N ILE A 88 3.54 -8.36 -4.59
CA ILE A 88 2.08 -8.51 -4.72
C ILE A 88 1.45 -9.25 -3.54
N SER A 89 2.26 -9.71 -2.57
CA SER A 89 1.79 -10.51 -1.43
C SER A 89 0.92 -9.74 -0.45
N ASP A 90 -0.11 -10.42 0.05
CA ASP A 90 -0.90 -9.94 1.19
C ASP A 90 -0.07 -9.93 2.49
N GLU A 91 1.02 -10.69 2.52
CA GLU A 91 1.97 -10.74 3.63
C GLU A 91 2.79 -9.44 3.79
N LEU A 92 3.20 -8.80 2.68
CA LEU A 92 4.11 -7.66 2.73
C LEU A 92 3.56 -6.47 3.56
N PRO A 93 2.29 -6.03 3.42
CA PRO A 93 1.71 -5.02 4.30
C PRO A 93 1.78 -5.42 5.77
N GLY A 94 1.49 -6.68 6.10
CA GLY A 94 1.59 -7.18 7.46
C GLY A 94 3.02 -7.17 7.99
N ILE A 95 4.01 -7.52 7.16
CA ILE A 95 5.43 -7.45 7.52
C ILE A 95 5.82 -5.99 7.86
N LEU A 96 5.44 -5.03 7.02
CA LEU A 96 5.71 -3.61 7.24
C LEU A 96 5.02 -3.09 8.52
N GLU A 97 3.79 -3.52 8.79
CA GLU A 97 3.07 -3.16 10.01
C GLU A 97 3.79 -3.70 11.26
N HIS A 98 4.25 -4.96 11.23
CA HIS A 98 5.02 -5.54 12.34
C HIS A 98 6.37 -4.82 12.54
N TRP A 99 7.03 -4.37 11.48
CA TRP A 99 8.27 -3.58 11.58
C TRP A 99 8.05 -2.18 12.13
N TYR A 100 6.93 -1.55 11.74
CA TYR A 100 6.51 -0.24 12.26
C TYR A 100 6.09 -0.33 13.72
N ARG A 101 5.33 -1.36 14.09
CA ARG A 101 4.80 -1.54 15.44
C ARG A 101 5.04 -2.95 15.95
N PRO A 102 6.25 -3.24 16.46
CA PRO A 102 6.57 -4.57 16.97
C PRO A 102 5.64 -4.94 18.14
N LEU A 103 5.23 -6.21 18.18
CA LEU A 103 4.41 -6.77 19.25
C LEU A 103 5.17 -6.70 20.58
N CYS A 104 4.60 -6.02 21.58
CA CYS A 104 5.14 -6.05 22.93
C CYS A 104 4.82 -7.39 23.60
N SER A 105 5.81 -8.04 24.21
CA SER A 105 5.50 -9.12 25.15
C SER A 105 4.92 -8.50 26.43
N HIS A 106 3.85 -9.11 26.96
CA HIS A 106 3.10 -8.59 28.11
C HIS A 106 3.93 -8.50 29.40
N ASN A 107 5.16 -9.04 29.40
CA ASN A 107 6.07 -9.14 30.55
C ASN A 107 7.38 -8.33 30.38
N SER A 108 7.51 -7.52 29.33
CA SER A 108 8.71 -6.70 29.11
C SER A 108 8.51 -5.31 29.73
N HIS A 109 9.22 -5.04 30.84
CA HIS A 109 9.35 -3.70 31.42
C HIS A 109 10.28 -2.77 30.63
N HIS A 110 10.79 -3.21 29.48
CA HIS A 110 11.67 -2.41 28.64
C HIS A 110 10.87 -1.44 27.78
N ALA A 111 11.38 -0.21 27.66
CA ALA A 111 10.86 0.78 26.73
C ALA A 111 10.68 0.15 25.34
N ARG A 112 9.57 0.47 24.67
CA ARG A 112 9.21 -0.06 23.36
C ARG A 112 10.44 0.01 22.45
N ALA A 113 10.93 -1.13 21.97
CA ALA A 113 11.96 -1.10 20.94
C ALA A 113 11.37 -0.32 19.76
N HIS A 114 11.98 0.81 19.39
CA HIS A 114 11.52 1.63 18.28
C HIS A 114 11.64 0.92 16.93
N GLY A 115 12.20 -0.30 16.88
CA GLY A 115 12.17 -1.17 15.70
C GLY A 115 12.56 -0.43 14.42
N GLY A 116 11.84 -0.72 13.34
CA GLY A 116 11.95 0.02 12.07
C GLY A 116 11.08 1.29 12.02
N SER A 117 10.36 1.65 13.10
CA SER A 117 9.34 2.72 13.07
C SER A 117 9.89 4.04 12.56
N HIS A 118 10.99 4.52 13.13
CA HIS A 118 11.62 5.78 12.73
C HIS A 118 12.02 5.80 11.24
N MET A 119 12.59 4.71 10.75
CA MET A 119 13.00 4.60 9.35
C MET A 119 11.79 4.56 8.40
N LEU A 120 10.73 3.85 8.80
CA LEU A 120 9.49 3.77 8.04
C LEU A 120 8.76 5.11 8.04
N GLU A 121 8.69 5.83 9.15
CA GLU A 121 8.14 7.19 9.22
C GLU A 121 8.89 8.14 8.29
N LEU A 122 10.23 8.17 8.39
CA LEU A 122 11.07 9.01 7.53
C LEU A 122 10.83 8.73 6.04
N PHE A 123 10.77 7.44 5.68
CA PHE A 123 10.48 7.01 4.32
C PHE A 123 9.06 7.41 3.89
N THR A 124 8.05 7.19 4.73
CA THR A 124 6.66 7.57 4.46
C THR A 124 6.54 9.08 4.27
N PHE A 125 7.18 9.90 5.11
CA PHE A 125 7.19 11.36 4.96
C PHE A 125 7.80 11.79 3.63
N LYS A 126 8.90 11.14 3.20
CA LYS A 126 9.49 11.39 1.88
C LYS A 126 8.50 11.06 0.75
N CYS A 127 7.90 9.87 0.78
CA CYS A 127 6.93 9.44 -0.24
C CYS A 127 5.70 10.36 -0.30
N VAL A 128 5.15 10.75 0.85
CA VAL A 128 4.04 11.71 0.92
C VAL A 128 4.48 13.05 0.34
N GLY A 129 5.68 13.54 0.68
CA GLY A 129 6.25 14.76 0.11
C GLY A 129 6.34 14.72 -1.42
N ASP A 130 6.87 13.64 -1.99
CA ASP A 130 7.00 13.46 -3.44
C ASP A 130 5.62 13.45 -4.15
N VAL A 131 4.64 12.76 -3.55
CA VAL A 131 3.26 12.75 -4.04
C VAL A 131 2.64 14.15 -3.98
N LEU A 132 2.77 14.84 -2.85
CA LEU A 132 2.19 16.17 -2.67
C LEU A 132 2.84 17.20 -3.59
N ASN A 133 4.15 17.16 -3.79
CA ASN A 133 4.85 18.03 -4.75
C ASN A 133 4.29 17.83 -6.17
N THR A 134 4.12 16.57 -6.59
CA THR A 134 3.54 16.25 -7.90
C THR A 134 2.11 16.79 -8.05
N GLU A 135 1.30 16.67 -7.01
CA GLU A 135 -0.10 17.14 -7.02
C GLU A 135 -0.18 18.67 -6.97
N LEU A 136 0.70 19.32 -6.20
CA LEU A 136 0.80 20.78 -6.12
C LEU A 136 1.31 21.39 -7.43
N ASP A 137 2.21 20.71 -8.15
CA ASP A 137 2.62 21.12 -9.49
C ASP A 137 1.43 21.19 -10.46
N GLY A 138 0.44 20.29 -10.30
CA GLY A 138 -0.83 20.35 -11.05
C GLY A 138 -1.69 21.58 -10.75
N LEU A 139 -1.52 22.19 -9.56
CA LEU A 139 -2.22 23.41 -9.15
C LEU A 139 -1.46 24.69 -9.48
N ARG A 140 -0.24 24.58 -10.01
CA ARG A 140 0.65 25.73 -10.25
C ARG A 140 -0.03 26.86 -11.01
N ASP A 141 -0.85 26.55 -12.00
CA ASP A 141 -1.56 27.55 -12.81
C ASP A 141 -2.61 28.34 -12.01
N LEU A 142 -3.21 27.73 -10.99
CA LEU A 142 -4.17 28.41 -10.11
C LEU A 142 -3.46 29.28 -9.07
N CYS A 143 -2.30 28.83 -8.58
CA CYS A 143 -1.54 29.52 -7.55
C CYS A 143 -0.56 30.55 -8.13
N ALA A 144 -0.41 30.61 -9.46
CA ALA A 144 0.45 31.57 -10.12
C ALA A 144 -0.09 32.99 -9.92
N CYS A 145 0.63 33.81 -9.15
CA CYS A 145 0.31 35.23 -9.02
C CYS A 145 0.68 35.95 -10.33
N PRO A 146 -0.26 36.66 -10.99
CA PRO A 146 0.06 37.48 -12.14
C PRO A 146 1.11 38.55 -11.79
N SER A 147 1.98 38.88 -12.76
CA SER A 147 3.04 39.88 -12.59
C SER A 147 2.52 41.28 -12.21
N ASP A 148 1.25 41.57 -12.50
CA ASP A 148 0.55 42.76 -11.99
C ASP A 148 0.17 42.52 -10.53
N LYS A 149 1.15 42.74 -9.65
CA LYS A 149 1.04 42.58 -8.22
C LYS A 149 -0.13 43.43 -7.69
N VAL A 150 -1.10 42.76 -7.04
CA VAL A 150 -2.14 43.39 -6.22
C VAL A 150 -3.07 44.33 -7.00
N SER A 151 -3.57 43.90 -8.16
CA SER A 151 -4.75 44.55 -8.75
C SER A 151 -6.02 44.04 -8.05
N GLU A 152 -7.01 44.92 -7.86
CA GLU A 152 -8.32 44.55 -7.29
C GLU A 152 -8.95 43.39 -8.07
N ILE A 153 -8.84 43.43 -9.41
CA ILE A 153 -9.32 42.38 -10.30
C ILE A 153 -8.58 41.06 -10.05
N GLY A 154 -7.25 41.07 -9.91
CA GLY A 154 -6.47 39.85 -9.66
C GLY A 154 -6.74 39.23 -8.28
N LEU A 155 -7.11 40.04 -7.28
CA LEU A 155 -7.49 39.56 -5.95
C LEU A 155 -8.94 39.06 -5.89
N THR A 156 -9.81 39.56 -6.77
CA THR A 156 -11.24 39.21 -6.80
C THR A 156 -11.62 38.22 -7.90
N SER A 157 -10.72 37.96 -8.87
CA SER A 157 -10.92 36.97 -9.94
C SER A 157 -10.71 35.53 -9.49
N PHE A 158 -10.21 35.33 -8.26
CA PHE A 158 -10.00 33.99 -7.71
C PHE A 158 -11.29 33.51 -7.02
N PHE A 159 -11.93 32.50 -7.59
CA PHE A 159 -13.10 31.85 -7.00
C PHE A 159 -12.69 30.58 -6.24
N VAL A 160 -13.18 30.46 -5.01
CA VAL A 160 -12.92 29.28 -4.17
C VAL A 160 -13.53 28.03 -4.81
N GLU A 161 -14.64 28.19 -5.53
CA GLU A 161 -15.31 27.13 -6.27
C GLU A 161 -14.42 26.55 -7.38
N ASP A 162 -13.66 27.38 -8.09
CA ASP A 162 -12.73 26.93 -9.14
C ASP A 162 -11.55 26.15 -8.54
N MET A 163 -11.08 26.58 -7.37
CA MET A 163 -10.06 25.85 -6.60
C MET A 163 -10.60 24.49 -6.14
N LEU A 164 -11.81 24.45 -5.58
CA LEU A 164 -12.45 23.21 -5.14
C LEU A 164 -12.68 22.25 -6.32
N LEU A 165 -13.13 22.75 -7.46
CA LEU A 165 -13.34 21.96 -8.67
C LEU A 165 -12.03 21.35 -9.18
N LYS A 166 -10.93 22.12 -9.18
CA LYS A 166 -9.62 21.61 -9.60
C LYS A 166 -8.98 20.66 -8.58
N LEU A 167 -9.18 20.88 -7.28
CA LEU A 167 -8.73 19.97 -6.21
C LEU A 167 -9.47 18.62 -6.25
N SER A 168 -10.77 18.63 -6.54
CA SER A 168 -11.62 17.43 -6.54
C SER A 168 -11.74 16.73 -7.90
N SER A 169 -11.29 17.36 -9.00
CA SER A 169 -11.38 16.79 -10.34
C SER A 169 -10.44 15.58 -10.50
N PRO A 170 -10.96 14.39 -10.87
CA PRO A 170 -10.12 13.25 -11.22
C PRO A 170 -9.45 13.48 -12.58
N GLY A 171 -8.10 13.50 -12.65
CA GLY A 171 -7.37 13.57 -13.92
C GLY A 171 -6.04 14.33 -13.88
N PHE A 172 -5.45 14.52 -15.07
CA PHE A 172 -4.16 15.20 -15.27
C PHE A 172 -4.31 16.70 -14.99
N GLY A 173 -3.85 17.15 -13.82
CA GLY A 173 -3.92 18.55 -13.37
C GLY A 173 -4.82 18.82 -12.17
N GLY A 174 -5.46 17.80 -11.60
CA GLY A 174 -6.12 17.87 -10.30
C GLY A 174 -5.20 17.41 -9.16
N ALA A 175 -5.53 17.80 -7.93
CA ALA A 175 -4.76 17.44 -6.73
C ALA A 175 -5.58 16.56 -5.77
N LEU A 176 -6.13 15.45 -6.30
CA LEU A 176 -7.06 14.57 -5.60
C LEU A 176 -6.47 13.91 -4.35
N LYS A 177 -5.18 13.56 -4.36
CA LYS A 177 -4.54 12.93 -3.20
C LYS A 177 -4.35 13.95 -2.07
N LEU A 178 -3.94 15.17 -2.43
CA LEU A 178 -3.88 16.29 -1.49
C LEU A 178 -5.28 16.59 -0.93
N TRP A 179 -6.29 16.65 -1.79
CA TRP A 179 -7.68 16.90 -1.39
C TRP A 179 -8.18 15.85 -0.39
N ASN A 180 -8.00 14.57 -0.69
CA ASN A 180 -8.39 13.49 0.21
C ASN A 180 -7.64 13.54 1.54
N MET A 181 -6.34 13.89 1.52
CA MET A 181 -5.56 14.08 2.74
C MET A 181 -6.10 15.25 3.58
N LEU A 182 -6.41 16.39 2.96
CA LEU A 182 -7.00 17.54 3.63
C LEU A 182 -8.34 17.18 4.28
N GLN A 183 -9.25 16.53 3.54
CA GLN A 183 -10.51 16.02 4.10
C GLN A 183 -10.27 15.06 5.27
N THR A 184 -9.27 14.19 5.15
CA THR A 184 -8.93 13.22 6.19
C THR A 184 -8.36 13.87 7.46
N ILE A 185 -7.73 15.04 7.34
CA ILE A 185 -7.16 15.75 8.50
C ILE A 185 -8.18 16.75 9.08
N SER A 186 -9.00 17.37 8.23
CA SER A 186 -9.95 18.41 8.63
C SER A 186 -11.24 17.88 9.24
N SER A 187 -11.67 16.68 8.84
CA SER A 187 -12.92 16.08 9.36
C SER A 187 -12.64 15.24 10.60
N THR A 188 -13.34 15.54 11.70
CA THR A 188 -13.38 14.67 12.88
C THR A 188 -14.19 13.40 12.60
N THR A 189 -13.97 12.33 13.36
CA THR A 189 -14.65 11.04 13.19
C THR A 189 -16.18 11.16 13.19
N GLU A 190 -16.73 12.15 13.91
CA GLU A 190 -18.18 12.43 13.98
C GLU A 190 -18.74 13.06 12.69
N GLN A 191 -17.91 13.70 11.87
CA GLN A 191 -18.31 14.33 10.61
C GLN A 191 -18.21 13.37 9.39
N ARG A 192 -17.80 12.12 9.61
CA ARG A 192 -17.66 11.08 8.55
C ARG A 192 -18.79 10.04 8.53
N LEU A 193 -19.78 10.17 9.42
CA LEU A 193 -21.03 9.38 9.42
C LEU A 193 -22.06 10.06 8.53
#